data_AF-A0ABD3UHW0-F1
#
_entry.id   AF-A0ABD3UHW0-F1
#
_cell.length_a   1.000
_cell.length_b   1.000
_cell.length_c   1.000
_cell.angle_alpha   90.00
_cell.angle_beta   90.00
_cell.angle_gamma   90.00
#
_symmetry.space_group_name_H-M   'P 1'
#
loop_
_entity.id
_entity.type
_entity.pdbx_description
1 polymer ?
#
loop_
_entity_poly.entity_id
_entity_poly.type
_entity_poly.pdbx_seq_one_letter_code
_entity_poly.pdbx_strand_id
1 'polypeptide(L)'
;MNCSAERKITQAYQYITERICDNVNYVLNKLIEKGTFRYTIKDEMDSVSASNPLAKGDFLLRMILYKNAGHDFLDVLNETGRYGDIFQKISNQDGSTEGTFRCECCKQMASHIEDKIGEMRAEYEHRLQQYQEESERRLQIYQDESERRQKEYQDESERNQKQYQEDFQARLQQYQEESKMWMQQYQEESEKKWIQNWIKLLKTIRTPRWDSKRNILNQKLREKRKSAKRRKADSRRSEIASLKAESAVLKIRTEELERKVLDREQKTNDFREERNMPQNQLDDTTMKAKSLQL
;
A
#
# COMPACT_ATOMS: atom_id res chain seq x y z
N MET A 1 -8.65 -8.89 -90.55
CA MET A 1 -8.46 -10.25 -91.12
C MET A 1 -7.17 -10.90 -90.56
N ASN A 2 -7.00 -10.98 -89.23
CA ASN A 2 -5.78 -11.54 -88.59
C ASN A 2 -5.94 -12.99 -88.09
N CYS A 3 -7.15 -13.55 -88.20
CA CYS A 3 -7.49 -14.84 -87.58
C CYS A 3 -6.82 -16.06 -88.26
N SER A 4 -6.22 -15.92 -89.45
CA SER A 4 -5.56 -17.04 -90.12
C SER A 4 -4.12 -17.27 -89.70
N ALA A 5 -3.38 -16.23 -89.28
CA ALA A 5 -1.97 -16.33 -88.91
C ALA A 5 -1.83 -16.74 -87.45
N GLU A 6 -2.60 -16.10 -86.57
CA GLU A 6 -2.70 -16.45 -85.15
C GLU A 6 -3.09 -17.93 -84.95
N ARG A 7 -4.09 -18.43 -85.69
CA ARG A 7 -4.44 -19.86 -85.65
C ARG A 7 -3.29 -20.77 -86.12
N LYS A 8 -2.54 -20.37 -87.14
CA LYS A 8 -1.39 -21.15 -87.63
C LYS A 8 -0.24 -21.16 -86.62
N ILE A 9 -0.02 -20.05 -85.91
CA ILE A 9 0.98 -19.92 -84.85
C ILE A 9 0.58 -20.75 -83.64
N THR A 10 -0.66 -20.64 -83.17
CA THR A 10 -1.16 -21.44 -82.05
C THR A 10 -1.12 -22.92 -82.40
N GLN A 11 -1.50 -23.31 -83.62
CA GLN A 11 -1.39 -24.69 -84.09
C GLN A 11 0.06 -25.17 -84.19
N ALA A 12 0.98 -24.32 -84.65
CA ALA A 12 2.41 -24.65 -84.67
C ALA A 12 2.98 -24.78 -83.26
N TYR A 13 2.65 -23.86 -82.35
CA TYR A 13 3.07 -23.91 -80.95
C TYR A 13 2.52 -25.16 -80.25
N GLN A 14 1.22 -25.45 -80.39
CA GLN A 14 0.61 -26.67 -79.85
C GLN A 14 1.26 -27.92 -80.44
N TYR A 15 1.46 -27.97 -81.75
CA TYR A 15 2.12 -29.10 -82.42
C TYR A 15 3.56 -29.31 -81.95
N ILE A 16 4.32 -28.23 -81.80
CA ILE A 16 5.71 -28.25 -81.32
C ILE A 16 5.73 -28.69 -79.85
N THR A 17 4.88 -28.12 -79.00
CA THR A 17 4.75 -28.51 -77.60
C THR A 17 4.42 -29.99 -77.50
N GLU A 18 3.34 -30.46 -78.13
CA GLU A 18 2.91 -31.87 -78.13
C GLU A 18 4.02 -32.83 -78.58
N ARG A 19 4.80 -32.45 -79.60
CA ARG A 19 5.89 -33.30 -80.12
C ARG A 19 7.14 -33.29 -79.25
N ILE A 20 7.49 -32.15 -78.65
CA ILE A 20 8.64 -32.07 -77.76
C ILE A 20 8.33 -32.77 -76.44
N CYS A 21 7.08 -32.78 -75.97
CA CYS A 21 6.65 -33.39 -74.71
C CYS A 21 7.22 -34.79 -74.48
N ASP A 22 7.22 -35.61 -75.52
CA ASP A 22 7.72 -36.98 -75.47
C ASP A 22 9.23 -37.08 -75.19
N ASN A 23 9.99 -36.00 -75.42
CA ASN A 23 11.45 -35.95 -75.28
C ASN A 23 11.97 -34.64 -74.64
N VAL A 24 11.17 -33.93 -73.84
CA VAL A 24 11.55 -32.62 -73.24
C VAL A 24 12.89 -32.70 -72.50
N ASN A 25 13.08 -33.76 -71.72
CA ASN A 25 14.31 -33.97 -70.96
C ASN A 25 15.54 -34.17 -71.86
N TYR A 26 15.37 -34.85 -72.99
CA TYR A 26 16.46 -35.05 -73.95
C TYR A 26 16.86 -33.72 -74.59
N VAL A 27 15.86 -32.96 -75.05
CA VAL A 27 16.08 -31.63 -75.65
C VAL A 27 16.72 -30.67 -74.65
N LEU A 28 16.22 -30.61 -73.41
CA LEU A 28 16.80 -29.78 -72.36
C LEU A 28 18.26 -30.18 -72.08
N ASN A 29 18.56 -31.47 -71.92
CA ASN A 29 19.92 -31.92 -71.65
C ASN A 29 20.87 -31.53 -72.81
N LYS A 30 20.41 -31.62 -74.06
CA LYS A 30 21.20 -31.16 -75.22
C LYS A 30 21.44 -29.65 -75.23
N LEU A 31 20.45 -28.87 -74.83
CA LEU A 31 20.62 -27.42 -74.67
C LEU A 31 21.54 -27.06 -73.50
N ILE A 32 21.56 -27.86 -72.43
CA ILE A 32 22.54 -27.72 -71.35
C ILE A 32 23.95 -28.10 -71.82
N GLU A 33 24.10 -29.20 -72.58
CA GLU A 33 25.38 -29.62 -73.17
C GLU A 33 25.96 -28.56 -74.11
N LYS A 34 25.11 -27.87 -74.88
CA LYS A 34 25.51 -26.73 -75.73
C LYS A 34 25.78 -25.44 -74.95
N GLY A 35 25.54 -25.42 -73.64
CA GLY A 35 25.76 -24.26 -72.77
C GLY A 35 24.66 -23.20 -72.84
N THR A 36 23.57 -23.46 -73.55
CA THR A 36 22.42 -22.56 -73.72
C THR A 36 21.66 -22.36 -72.40
N PHE A 37 21.57 -23.40 -71.57
CA PHE A 37 20.93 -23.36 -70.25
C PHE A 37 21.86 -23.81 -69.14
N ARG A 38 21.68 -23.26 -67.93
CA ARG A 38 22.38 -23.73 -66.72
C ARG A 38 21.63 -24.90 -66.10
N TYR A 39 22.33 -25.74 -65.34
CA TYR A 39 21.74 -26.87 -64.59
C TYR A 39 20.58 -26.45 -63.67
N THR A 40 20.56 -25.22 -63.17
CA THR A 40 19.47 -24.70 -62.32
C THR A 40 18.10 -24.71 -63.02
N ILE A 41 18.06 -24.59 -64.34
CA ILE A 41 16.82 -24.65 -65.12
C ILE A 41 16.25 -26.07 -65.14
N LYS A 42 17.11 -27.09 -65.01
CA LYS A 42 16.69 -28.48 -64.88
C LYS A 42 15.93 -28.69 -63.58
N ASP A 43 16.45 -28.16 -62.47
CA ASP A 43 15.80 -28.25 -61.16
C ASP A 43 14.44 -27.51 -61.15
N GLU A 44 14.38 -26.34 -61.78
CA GLU A 44 13.13 -25.60 -61.97
C GLU A 44 12.13 -26.39 -62.85
N MET A 45 12.58 -26.96 -63.97
CA MET A 45 11.71 -27.77 -64.84
C MET A 45 11.24 -29.06 -64.16
N ASP A 46 12.05 -29.65 -63.28
CA ASP A 46 11.64 -30.80 -62.49
C ASP A 46 10.64 -30.44 -61.38
N SER A 47 10.64 -29.18 -60.92
CA SER A 47 9.61 -28.63 -60.03
C SER A 47 8.27 -28.35 -60.75
N VAL A 48 8.31 -28.13 -62.06
CA VAL A 48 7.11 -28.03 -62.91
C VAL A 48 6.51 -29.43 -63.07
N SER A 49 5.52 -29.74 -62.24
CA SER A 49 4.69 -30.96 -62.19
C SER A 49 5.27 -32.18 -62.92
N ALA A 50 5.89 -33.09 -62.16
CA ALA A 50 6.49 -34.32 -62.67
C ALA A 50 5.55 -35.17 -63.56
N SER A 51 4.23 -34.99 -63.47
CA SER A 51 3.22 -35.77 -64.17
C SER A 51 2.66 -35.12 -65.45
N ASN A 52 3.04 -33.89 -65.82
CA ASN A 52 2.50 -33.22 -67.01
C ASN A 52 3.60 -32.85 -68.04
N PRO A 53 3.87 -33.73 -69.02
CA PRO A 53 4.81 -33.47 -70.11
C PRO A 53 4.52 -32.18 -70.89
N LEU A 54 3.23 -31.83 -71.07
CA LEU A 54 2.80 -30.59 -71.74
C LEU A 54 3.23 -29.33 -70.98
N ALA A 55 3.12 -29.35 -69.66
CA ALA A 55 3.59 -28.23 -68.83
C ALA A 55 5.11 -28.07 -68.90
N LYS A 56 5.87 -29.18 -68.95
CA LYS A 56 7.32 -29.14 -69.11
C LYS A 56 7.74 -28.67 -70.52
N GLY A 57 7.03 -29.10 -71.57
CA GLY A 57 7.24 -28.63 -72.93
C GLY A 57 6.97 -27.13 -73.10
N ASP A 58 5.84 -26.66 -72.57
CA ASP A 58 5.46 -25.24 -72.56
C ASP A 58 6.49 -24.40 -71.78
N PHE A 59 6.90 -24.85 -70.59
CA PHE A 59 7.95 -24.21 -69.79
C PHE A 59 9.28 -24.11 -70.56
N LEU A 60 9.74 -25.22 -71.18
CA LEU A 60 10.97 -25.23 -71.96
C LEU A 60 10.91 -24.25 -73.14
N LEU A 61 9.80 -24.23 -73.89
CA LEU A 61 9.62 -23.29 -75.00
C LEU A 61 9.61 -21.83 -74.53
N ARG A 62 8.96 -21.52 -73.40
CA ARG A 62 9.02 -20.17 -72.82
C ARG A 62 10.44 -19.78 -72.44
N MET A 63 11.21 -20.71 -71.88
CA MET A 63 12.62 -20.46 -71.54
C MET A 63 13.50 -20.25 -72.79
N ILE A 64 13.25 -21.01 -73.86
CA ILE A 64 13.93 -20.84 -75.16
C ILE A 64 13.63 -19.45 -75.74
N LEU A 65 12.37 -19.04 -75.73
CA LEU A 65 11.95 -17.71 -76.19
C LEU A 65 12.56 -16.60 -75.32
N TYR A 66 12.51 -16.75 -73.99
CA TYR A 66 13.04 -15.78 -73.05
C TYR A 66 14.56 -15.57 -73.20
N LYS A 67 15.32 -16.65 -73.49
CA LYS A 67 16.77 -16.58 -73.69
C LYS A 67 17.18 -16.26 -75.13
N ASN A 68 16.22 -16.08 -76.04
CA ASN A 68 16.45 -15.95 -77.47
C ASN A 68 17.29 -17.12 -78.04
N ALA A 69 17.07 -18.32 -77.50
CA ALA A 69 17.83 -19.54 -77.80
C ALA A 69 17.23 -20.33 -78.98
N GLY A 70 16.48 -19.67 -79.86
CA GLY A 70 15.75 -20.33 -80.95
C GLY A 70 16.66 -21.09 -81.91
N HIS A 71 17.85 -20.56 -82.20
CA HIS A 71 18.82 -21.21 -83.08
C HIS A 71 19.40 -22.50 -82.47
N ASP A 72 19.89 -22.45 -81.23
CA ASP A 72 20.40 -23.64 -80.53
C ASP A 72 19.32 -24.73 -80.41
N PHE A 73 18.08 -24.32 -80.17
CA PHE A 73 16.94 -25.21 -80.11
C PHE A 73 16.64 -25.88 -81.46
N LEU A 74 16.64 -25.12 -82.56
CA LEU A 74 16.45 -25.68 -83.90
C LEU A 74 17.60 -26.63 -84.30
N ASP A 75 18.85 -26.30 -83.92
CA ASP A 75 20.00 -27.18 -84.14
C ASP A 75 19.84 -28.50 -83.39
N VAL A 76 19.44 -28.45 -82.11
CA VAL A 76 19.18 -29.66 -81.31
C VAL A 76 18.06 -30.50 -81.94
N LEU A 77 16.97 -29.87 -82.41
CA LEU A 77 15.91 -30.60 -83.10
C LEU A 77 16.40 -31.27 -84.39
N ASN A 78 17.24 -30.59 -85.17
CA ASN A 78 17.81 -31.12 -86.41
C ASN A 78 18.76 -32.31 -86.13
N GLU A 79 19.63 -32.19 -85.12
CA GLU A 79 20.55 -33.25 -84.67
C GLU A 79 19.81 -34.52 -84.23
N THR A 80 18.60 -34.39 -83.67
CA THR A 80 17.84 -35.57 -83.23
C THR A 80 17.35 -36.45 -84.38
N GLY A 81 17.29 -35.92 -85.62
CA GLY A 81 16.73 -36.58 -86.80
C GLY A 81 15.23 -36.93 -86.73
N ARG A 82 14.62 -36.92 -85.54
CA ARG A 82 13.23 -37.30 -85.26
C ARG A 82 12.23 -36.17 -85.50
N TYR A 83 12.69 -34.93 -85.52
CA TYR A 83 11.89 -33.74 -85.77
C TYR A 83 12.21 -33.07 -87.10
N GLY A 84 12.81 -33.81 -88.03
CA GLY A 84 13.15 -33.30 -89.36
C GLY A 84 11.93 -32.81 -90.13
N ASP A 85 10.75 -33.36 -89.87
CA ASP A 85 9.47 -32.89 -90.41
C ASP A 85 9.02 -31.56 -89.78
N ILE A 86 9.28 -31.34 -88.50
CA ILE A 86 9.03 -30.06 -87.80
C ILE A 86 9.99 -29.00 -88.33
N PHE A 87 11.28 -29.34 -88.42
CA PHE A 87 12.31 -28.46 -88.97
C PHE A 87 12.02 -28.11 -90.42
N GLN A 88 11.65 -29.08 -91.26
CA GLN A 88 11.23 -28.82 -92.64
C GLN A 88 9.94 -28.01 -92.73
N LYS A 89 8.95 -28.22 -91.86
CA LYS A 89 7.72 -27.40 -91.85
C LYS A 89 7.97 -25.96 -91.42
N ILE A 90 8.93 -25.73 -90.53
CA ILE A 90 9.34 -24.38 -90.10
C ILE A 90 10.24 -23.73 -91.16
N SER A 91 11.16 -24.49 -91.76
CA SER A 91 12.17 -24.02 -92.71
C SER A 91 11.62 -23.84 -94.15
N ASN A 92 10.73 -24.74 -94.60
CA ASN A 92 10.17 -24.71 -95.96
C ASN A 92 8.99 -23.75 -96.13
N GLN A 93 8.60 -22.98 -95.10
CA GLN A 93 7.56 -21.97 -95.27
C GLN A 93 8.05 -20.74 -96.08
N ASP A 94 9.37 -20.50 -96.18
CA ASP A 94 9.89 -19.31 -96.86
C ASP A 94 11.00 -19.57 -97.90
N GLY A 95 11.39 -20.81 -98.20
CA GLY A 95 12.27 -21.14 -99.35
C GLY A 95 13.59 -20.34 -99.46
N SER A 96 14.01 -19.64 -98.41
CA SER A 96 15.20 -18.79 -98.40
C SER A 96 16.09 -19.22 -97.25
N THR A 97 17.28 -19.74 -97.57
CA THR A 97 18.31 -20.18 -96.63
C THR A 97 19.08 -19.03 -95.97
N GLU A 98 18.56 -17.79 -95.97
CA GLU A 98 19.17 -16.64 -95.31
C GLU A 98 18.37 -16.21 -94.07
N GLY A 99 18.62 -16.91 -92.97
CA GLY A 99 19.00 -16.35 -91.66
C GLY A 99 18.22 -15.19 -91.00
N THR A 100 17.05 -14.78 -91.48
CA THR A 100 16.22 -13.77 -90.82
C THR A 100 14.76 -14.18 -90.86
N PHE A 101 14.12 -14.28 -89.69
CA PHE A 101 12.68 -14.49 -89.53
C PHE A 101 11.89 -13.36 -90.23
N ARG A 102 11.68 -13.47 -91.55
CA ARG A 102 11.00 -12.47 -92.38
C ARG A 102 9.58 -12.85 -92.77
N CYS A 103 9.07 -14.02 -92.35
CA CYS A 103 7.65 -14.30 -92.49
C CYS A 103 6.84 -13.34 -91.63
N GLU A 104 5.79 -12.73 -92.19
CA GLU A 104 4.83 -11.89 -91.47
C GLU A 104 4.21 -12.62 -90.27
N CYS A 105 4.09 -13.95 -90.37
CA CYS A 105 3.66 -14.84 -89.29
C CYS A 105 4.60 -14.79 -88.07
N CYS A 106 5.92 -14.80 -88.29
CA CYS A 106 6.91 -14.75 -87.20
C CYS A 106 6.91 -13.38 -86.50
N LYS A 107 6.70 -12.29 -87.24
CA LYS A 107 6.56 -10.95 -86.66
C LYS A 107 5.31 -10.84 -85.77
N GLN A 108 4.19 -11.40 -86.21
CA GLN A 108 2.95 -11.43 -85.42
C GLN A 108 3.10 -12.30 -84.16
N MET A 109 3.81 -13.43 -84.26
CA MET A 109 4.12 -14.27 -83.10
C MET A 109 5.02 -13.53 -82.10
N ALA A 110 6.08 -12.86 -82.58
CA ALA A 110 6.97 -12.07 -81.73
C ALA A 110 6.20 -10.94 -81.01
N SER A 111 5.37 -10.19 -81.74
CA SER A 111 4.50 -9.15 -81.17
C SER A 111 3.57 -9.71 -80.10
N HIS A 112 2.92 -10.84 -80.36
CA HIS A 112 2.02 -11.46 -79.38
C HIS A 112 2.76 -11.94 -78.13
N ILE A 113 3.98 -12.47 -78.28
CA ILE A 113 4.82 -12.87 -77.15
C ILE A 113 5.25 -11.64 -76.34
N GLU A 114 5.62 -10.55 -77.00
CA GLU A 114 5.97 -9.29 -76.34
C GLU A 114 4.78 -8.71 -75.55
N ASP A 115 3.59 -8.70 -76.16
CA ASP A 115 2.35 -8.28 -75.50
C ASP A 115 2.07 -9.15 -74.25
N LYS A 116 2.21 -10.47 -74.38
CA LYS A 116 1.97 -11.38 -73.26
C LYS A 116 3.00 -11.24 -72.15
N ILE A 117 4.26 -10.99 -72.50
CA ILE A 117 5.31 -10.65 -71.53
C ILE A 117 4.98 -9.33 -70.83
N GLY A 118 4.47 -8.34 -71.55
CA GLY A 118 3.99 -7.07 -70.99
C GLY A 118 2.89 -7.27 -69.95
N GLU A 119 1.86 -8.05 -70.27
CA GLU A 119 0.78 -8.40 -69.33
C GLU A 119 1.31 -9.10 -68.07
N MET A 120 2.18 -10.09 -68.22
CA MET A 120 2.76 -10.81 -67.08
C MET A 120 3.62 -9.91 -66.20
N ARG A 121 4.37 -8.96 -66.78
CA ARG A 121 5.14 -7.98 -66.01
C ARG A 121 4.22 -7.07 -65.20
N ALA A 122 3.15 -6.55 -65.83
CA ALA A 122 2.19 -5.69 -65.14
C ALA A 122 1.49 -6.42 -63.98
N GLU A 123 1.10 -7.68 -64.17
CA GLU A 123 0.51 -8.49 -63.09
C GLU A 123 1.51 -8.70 -61.94
N TYR A 124 2.77 -9.00 -62.25
CA TYR A 124 3.82 -9.19 -61.25
C TYR A 124 4.11 -7.90 -60.47
N GLU A 125 4.22 -6.76 -61.16
CA GLU A 125 4.41 -5.45 -60.53
C GLU A 125 3.24 -5.09 -59.61
N HIS A 126 2.00 -5.32 -60.06
CA HIS A 126 0.81 -5.10 -59.24
C HIS A 126 0.81 -5.98 -57.98
N ARG A 127 1.15 -7.27 -58.11
CA ARG A 127 1.28 -8.15 -56.94
C ARG A 127 2.38 -7.69 -55.99
N LEU A 128 3.52 -7.25 -56.51
CA LEU A 128 4.62 -6.73 -55.70
C LEU A 128 4.19 -5.50 -54.90
N GLN A 129 3.46 -4.57 -55.53
CA GLN A 129 2.90 -3.41 -54.85
C GLN A 129 1.93 -3.82 -53.74
N GLN A 130 1.03 -4.77 -53.99
CA GLN A 130 0.11 -5.28 -52.95
C GLN A 130 0.86 -5.89 -51.76
N TYR A 131 1.92 -6.66 -52.00
CA TYR A 131 2.76 -7.20 -50.93
C TYR A 131 3.49 -6.11 -50.14
N GLN A 132 3.99 -5.07 -50.80
CA GLN A 132 4.63 -3.93 -50.15
C GLN A 132 3.64 -3.19 -49.25
N GLU A 133 2.46 -2.84 -49.77
CA GLU A 133 1.43 -2.16 -48.97
C GLU A 133 0.96 -3.02 -47.78
N GLU A 134 0.78 -4.33 -47.97
CA GLU A 134 0.39 -5.22 -46.88
C GLU A 134 1.48 -5.30 -45.80
N SER A 135 2.75 -5.37 -46.22
CA SER A 135 3.89 -5.37 -45.31
C SER A 135 3.96 -4.07 -44.51
N GLU A 136 3.80 -2.92 -45.16
CA GLU A 136 3.78 -1.60 -44.51
C GLU A 136 2.62 -1.47 -43.51
N ARG A 137 1.41 -1.89 -43.91
CA ARG A 137 0.24 -1.92 -43.01
C ARG A 137 0.50 -2.76 -41.78
N ARG A 138 1.08 -3.96 -41.93
CA ARG A 138 1.43 -4.83 -40.80
C ARG A 138 2.47 -4.19 -39.89
N LEU A 139 3.51 -3.57 -40.45
CA LEU A 139 4.54 -2.88 -39.68
C LEU A 139 3.95 -1.72 -38.86
N GLN A 140 3.06 -0.93 -39.45
CA GLN A 140 2.39 0.16 -38.73
C GLN A 140 1.58 -0.36 -37.54
N ILE A 141 0.78 -1.42 -37.73
CA ILE A 141 0.01 -2.04 -36.65
C ILE A 141 0.93 -2.52 -35.51
N TYR A 142 2.06 -3.15 -35.84
CA TYR A 142 3.02 -3.58 -34.84
C TYR A 142 3.66 -2.42 -34.07
N GLN A 143 3.97 -1.32 -34.75
CA GLN A 143 4.50 -0.11 -34.12
C GLN A 143 3.47 0.50 -33.16
N ASP A 144 2.24 0.71 -33.63
CA ASP A 144 1.16 1.30 -32.83
C ASP A 144 0.86 0.42 -31.58
N GLU A 145 0.81 -0.91 -31.73
CA GLU A 145 0.62 -1.81 -30.60
C GLU A 145 1.80 -1.79 -29.62
N SER A 146 3.03 -1.67 -30.12
CA SER A 146 4.23 -1.57 -29.30
C SER A 146 4.22 -0.29 -28.47
N GLU A 147 3.92 0.85 -29.10
CA GLU A 147 3.82 2.14 -28.43
C GLU A 147 2.71 2.15 -27.38
N ARG A 148 1.53 1.60 -27.70
CA ARG A 148 0.43 1.48 -26.75
C ARG A 148 0.83 0.65 -25.52
N ARG A 149 1.44 -0.52 -25.73
CA ARG A 149 1.91 -1.36 -24.62
C ARG A 149 2.97 -0.64 -23.78
N GLN A 150 3.91 0.04 -24.43
CA GLN A 150 4.94 0.80 -23.71
C GLN A 150 4.33 1.88 -22.81
N LYS A 151 3.31 2.59 -23.31
CA LYS A 151 2.58 3.59 -22.52
C LYS A 151 1.81 2.96 -21.36
N GLU A 152 1.12 1.85 -21.59
CA GLU A 152 0.42 1.10 -20.52
C GLU A 152 1.39 0.67 -19.41
N TYR A 153 2.58 0.17 -19.77
CA TYR A 153 3.62 -0.18 -18.79
C TYR A 153 4.14 1.04 -18.01
N GLN A 154 4.32 2.18 -18.68
CA GLN A 154 4.73 3.42 -18.00
C GLN A 154 3.66 3.88 -17.01
N ASP A 155 2.39 3.93 -17.43
CA ASP A 155 1.27 4.34 -16.58
C ASP A 155 1.06 3.38 -15.39
N GLU A 156 1.28 2.08 -15.56
CA GLU A 156 1.22 1.10 -14.48
C GLU A 156 2.41 1.25 -13.52
N SER A 157 3.62 1.46 -14.04
CA SER A 157 4.82 1.71 -13.24
C SER A 157 4.67 2.96 -12.38
N GLU A 158 4.17 4.07 -12.94
CA GLU A 158 3.93 5.31 -12.21
C GLU A 158 2.87 5.13 -11.10
N ARG A 159 1.77 4.41 -11.38
CA ARG A 159 0.75 4.10 -10.38
C ARG A 159 1.33 3.27 -9.23
N ASN A 160 2.10 2.23 -9.55
CA ASN A 160 2.74 1.39 -8.54
C ASN A 160 3.74 2.21 -7.70
N GLN A 161 4.56 3.04 -8.34
CA GLN A 161 5.51 3.90 -7.64
C GLN A 161 4.81 4.85 -6.67
N LYS A 162 3.71 5.48 -7.10
CA LYS A 162 2.91 6.36 -6.25
C LYS A 162 2.32 5.61 -5.05
N GLN A 163 1.75 4.42 -5.28
CA GLN A 163 1.21 3.58 -4.22
C GLN A 163 2.31 3.20 -3.20
N TYR A 164 3.49 2.78 -3.67
CA TYR A 164 4.62 2.48 -2.78
C TYR A 164 5.05 3.69 -1.94
N GLN A 165 5.03 4.90 -2.51
CA GLN A 165 5.36 6.12 -1.76
C GLN A 165 4.31 6.43 -0.70
N GLU A 166 3.03 6.30 -1.01
CA GLU A 166 1.91 6.50 -0.07
C GLU A 166 1.98 5.49 1.08
N ASP A 167 2.16 4.20 0.78
CA ASP A 167 2.30 3.13 1.77
C ASP A 167 3.53 3.35 2.68
N PHE A 168 4.65 3.78 2.09
CA PHE A 168 5.86 4.09 2.85
C PHE A 168 5.64 5.27 3.79
N GLN A 169 5.00 6.35 3.33
CA GLN A 169 4.70 7.51 4.17
C GLN A 169 3.73 7.16 5.31
N ALA A 170 2.69 6.37 5.02
CA ALA A 170 1.73 5.90 6.04
C ALA A 170 2.43 5.09 7.13
N ARG A 171 3.29 4.14 6.75
CA ARG A 171 4.10 3.38 7.73
C ARG A 171 5.03 4.27 8.53
N LEU A 172 5.68 5.25 7.89
CA LEU A 172 6.56 6.18 8.60
C LEU A 172 5.81 7.00 9.64
N GLN A 173 4.61 7.50 9.32
CA GLN A 173 3.75 8.20 10.27
C GLN A 173 3.33 7.31 11.44
N GLN A 174 2.91 6.08 11.16
CA GLN A 174 2.58 5.10 12.20
C GLN A 174 3.78 4.85 13.13
N TYR A 175 4.98 4.63 12.59
CA TYR A 175 6.19 4.46 13.42
C TYR A 175 6.49 5.68 14.30
N GLN A 176 6.28 6.90 13.78
CA GLN A 176 6.47 8.11 14.56
C GLN A 176 5.45 8.24 15.70
N GLU A 177 4.19 7.89 15.46
CA GLU A 177 3.14 7.89 16.48
C GLU A 177 3.39 6.84 17.56
N GLU A 178 3.72 5.62 17.17
CA GLU A 178 4.10 4.55 18.09
C GLU A 178 5.31 4.97 18.93
N SER A 179 6.35 5.54 18.31
CA SER A 179 7.53 6.03 19.02
C SER A 179 7.21 7.11 20.05
N LYS A 180 6.31 8.06 19.72
CA LYS A 180 5.84 9.08 20.67
C LYS A 180 5.09 8.46 21.85
N MET A 181 4.21 7.50 21.59
CA MET A 181 3.48 6.79 22.64
C MET A 181 4.42 6.04 23.59
N TRP A 182 5.40 5.33 23.04
CA TRP A 182 6.43 4.64 23.82
C TRP A 182 7.25 5.61 24.69
N MET A 183 7.66 6.76 24.12
CA MET A 183 8.38 7.79 24.86
C MET A 183 7.55 8.38 26.00
N GLN A 184 6.26 8.65 25.77
CA GLN A 184 5.36 9.15 26.82
C GLN A 184 5.19 8.12 27.94
N GLN A 185 4.93 6.86 27.61
CA GLN A 185 4.84 5.78 28.60
C GLN A 185 6.11 5.64 29.42
N TYR A 186 7.27 5.69 28.76
CA TYR A 186 8.56 5.63 29.44
C TYR A 186 8.76 6.80 30.40
N GLN A 187 8.41 8.02 29.98
CA GLN A 187 8.46 9.21 30.83
C GLN A 187 7.55 9.08 32.05
N GLU A 188 6.29 8.68 31.87
CA GLU A 188 5.34 8.48 32.97
C GLU A 188 5.81 7.41 33.96
N GLU A 189 6.33 6.29 33.46
CA GLU A 189 6.87 5.23 34.33
C GLU A 189 8.12 5.70 35.09
N SER A 190 9.00 6.43 34.43
CA SER A 190 10.20 7.00 35.03
C SER A 190 9.83 7.99 36.14
N GLU A 191 8.89 8.89 35.88
CA GLU A 191 8.37 9.83 36.89
C GLU A 191 7.74 9.10 38.07
N LYS A 192 6.89 8.10 37.82
CA LYS A 192 6.31 7.26 38.90
C LYS A 192 7.39 6.61 39.74
N LYS A 193 8.41 6.00 39.13
CA LYS A 193 9.54 5.37 39.84
C LYS A 193 10.34 6.40 40.62
N TRP A 194 10.59 7.58 40.05
CA TRP A 194 11.30 8.66 40.70
C TRP A 194 10.54 9.19 41.92
N ILE A 195 9.23 9.44 41.80
CA ILE A 195 8.35 9.86 42.90
C ILE A 195 8.34 8.80 44.01
N GLN A 196 8.18 7.51 43.65
CA GLN A 196 8.19 6.42 44.62
C GLN A 196 9.53 6.33 45.37
N ASN A 197 10.65 6.46 44.66
CA ASN A 197 11.98 6.51 45.27
C ASN A 197 12.13 7.71 46.20
N TRP A 198 11.65 8.89 45.81
CA TRP A 198 11.63 10.07 46.68
C TRP A 198 10.79 9.89 47.92
N ILE A 199 9.57 9.34 47.80
CA ILE A 199 8.72 9.02 48.95
C ILE A 199 9.44 8.03 49.88
N LYS A 200 10.10 7.01 49.32
CA LYS A 200 10.88 6.04 50.09
C LYS A 200 12.04 6.72 50.83
N LEU A 201 12.78 7.59 50.15
CA LEU A 201 13.87 8.39 50.73
C LEU A 201 13.37 9.32 51.85
N LEU A 202 12.25 10.02 51.63
CA LEU A 202 11.65 10.89 52.62
C LEU A 202 11.18 10.10 53.85
N LYS A 203 10.67 8.88 53.68
CA LYS A 203 10.33 8.00 54.80
C LYS A 203 11.56 7.56 55.60
N THR A 204 12.70 7.29 54.96
CA THR A 204 13.95 6.98 55.67
C THR A 204 14.57 8.20 56.35
N ILE A 205 14.54 9.37 55.70
CA ILE A 205 15.06 10.63 56.26
C ILE A 205 14.15 11.18 57.37
N ARG A 206 12.83 10.93 57.28
CA ARG A 206 11.88 11.16 58.37
C ARG A 206 12.20 10.17 59.50
N THR A 207 13.24 10.52 60.23
CA THR A 207 13.80 9.67 61.26
C THR A 207 12.79 9.47 62.39
N PRO A 208 12.79 8.29 63.03
CA PRO A 208 12.09 8.05 64.30
C PRO A 208 12.39 9.13 65.36
N ARG A 209 13.52 9.83 65.22
CA ARG A 209 13.94 10.94 66.07
C ARG A 209 13.00 12.15 66.02
N TRP A 210 12.43 12.49 64.86
CA TRP A 210 11.47 13.60 64.75
C TRP A 210 10.11 13.22 65.34
N ASP A 211 9.61 12.03 65.02
CA ASP A 211 8.35 11.54 65.59
C ASP A 211 8.49 11.31 67.12
N SER A 212 9.65 10.85 67.60
CA SER A 212 9.98 10.74 69.03
C SER A 212 10.03 12.12 69.70
N LYS A 213 10.74 13.11 69.13
CA LYS A 213 10.73 14.49 69.65
C LYS A 213 9.32 15.09 69.70
N ARG A 214 8.52 14.88 68.66
CA ARG A 214 7.12 15.35 68.59
C ARG A 214 6.26 14.68 69.66
N ASN A 215 6.41 13.36 69.85
CA ASN A 215 5.69 12.62 70.89
C ASN A 215 6.09 13.09 72.30
N ILE A 216 7.38 13.30 72.56
CA ILE A 216 7.89 13.86 73.82
C ILE A 216 7.30 15.27 74.06
N LEU A 217 7.26 16.12 73.03
CA LEU A 217 6.69 17.47 73.15
C LEU A 217 5.19 17.43 73.47
N ASN A 218 4.44 16.57 72.78
CA ASN A 218 3.01 16.37 73.02
C ASN A 218 2.74 15.81 74.43
N GLN A 219 3.58 14.89 74.92
CA GLN A 219 3.50 14.36 76.27
C GLN A 219 3.75 15.47 77.30
N LYS A 220 4.80 16.29 77.13
CA LYS A 220 5.06 17.45 78.00
C LYS A 220 3.90 18.45 78.02
N LEU A 221 3.26 18.70 76.87
CA LEU A 221 2.08 19.56 76.79
C LEU A 221 0.87 18.98 77.52
N ARG A 222 0.63 17.66 77.40
CA ARG A 222 -0.43 16.96 78.14
C ARG A 222 -0.20 17.04 79.65
N GLU A 223 1.04 16.80 80.10
CA GLU A 223 1.38 16.90 81.53
C GLU A 223 1.26 18.33 82.06
N LYS A 224 1.71 19.35 81.30
CA LYS A 224 1.48 20.76 81.67
C LYS A 224 -0.01 21.09 81.81
N ARG A 225 -0.86 20.60 80.90
CA ARG A 225 -2.31 20.78 80.98
C ARG A 225 -2.92 20.08 82.20
N LYS A 226 -2.47 18.86 82.53
CA LYS A 226 -2.90 18.14 83.74
C LYS A 226 -2.49 18.88 85.01
N SER A 227 -1.24 19.32 85.10
CA SER A 227 -0.74 20.09 86.25
C SER A 227 -1.46 21.42 86.42
N ALA A 228 -1.77 22.13 85.33
CA ALA A 228 -2.58 23.34 85.39
C ALA A 228 -4.01 23.07 85.87
N LYS A 229 -4.63 21.96 85.43
CA LYS A 229 -5.95 21.53 85.93
C LYS A 229 -5.91 21.18 87.42
N ARG A 230 -4.86 20.47 87.88
CA ARG A 230 -4.67 20.16 89.30
C ARG A 230 -4.52 21.42 90.15
N ARG A 231 -3.65 22.35 89.76
CA ARG A 231 -3.48 23.64 90.46
C ARG A 231 -4.79 24.44 90.54
N LYS A 232 -5.58 24.48 89.45
CA LYS A 232 -6.92 25.10 89.48
C LYS A 232 -7.88 24.37 90.42
N ALA A 233 -7.85 23.04 90.45
CA ALA A 233 -8.68 22.25 91.35
C ALA A 233 -8.27 22.46 92.82
N ASP A 234 -6.97 22.49 93.13
CA ASP A 234 -6.44 22.72 94.48
C ASP A 234 -6.77 24.14 94.95
N SER A 235 -6.59 25.15 94.10
CA SER A 235 -7.02 26.53 94.38
C SER A 235 -8.51 26.63 94.70
N ARG A 236 -9.38 25.96 93.91
CA ARG A 236 -10.82 25.90 94.20
C ARG A 236 -11.12 25.14 95.50
N ARG A 237 -10.38 24.09 95.83
CA ARG A 237 -10.53 23.36 97.11
C ARG A 237 -10.17 24.24 98.30
N SER A 238 -9.08 25.01 98.20
CA SER A 238 -8.69 25.98 99.22
C SER A 238 -9.73 27.08 99.39
N GLU A 239 -10.27 27.61 98.29
CA GLU A 239 -11.36 28.60 98.32
C GLU A 239 -12.63 28.05 98.98
N ILE A 240 -13.05 26.84 98.60
CA ILE A 240 -14.19 26.15 99.24
C ILE A 240 -13.92 25.92 100.74
N ALA A 241 -12.70 25.54 101.12
CA ALA A 241 -12.33 25.35 102.52
C ALA A 241 -12.40 26.67 103.31
N SER A 242 -11.94 27.78 102.74
CA SER A 242 -12.07 29.13 103.33
C SER A 242 -13.53 29.51 103.52
N LEU A 243 -14.36 29.38 102.48
CA LEU A 243 -15.78 29.68 102.54
C LEU A 243 -16.53 28.80 103.56
N LYS A 244 -16.14 27.53 103.71
CA LYS A 244 -16.67 26.65 104.76
C LYS A 244 -16.27 27.12 106.16
N ALA A 245 -15.03 27.55 106.35
CA ALA A 245 -14.58 28.08 107.63
C ALA A 245 -15.31 29.39 107.99
N GLU A 246 -15.46 30.30 107.02
CA GLU A 246 -16.25 31.53 107.19
C GLU A 246 -17.72 31.23 107.50
N SER A 247 -18.35 30.29 106.77
CA SER A 247 -19.71 29.85 107.05
C SER A 247 -19.86 29.26 108.44
N ALA A 248 -18.87 28.50 108.94
CA ALA A 248 -18.90 27.97 110.30
C ALA A 248 -18.80 29.09 111.36
N VAL A 249 -17.95 30.10 111.14
CA VAL A 249 -17.86 31.29 112.02
C VAL A 249 -19.17 32.07 112.02
N LEU A 250 -19.78 32.28 110.85
CA LEU A 250 -21.08 32.94 110.74
C LEU A 250 -22.16 32.15 111.46
N LYS A 251 -22.16 30.82 111.34
CA LYS A 251 -23.12 29.94 112.03
C LYS A 251 -23.03 30.09 113.54
N ILE A 252 -21.82 30.06 114.10
CA ILE A 252 -21.59 30.31 115.54
C ILE A 252 -22.12 31.68 115.94
N ARG A 253 -21.89 32.71 115.12
CA ARG A 253 -22.36 34.07 115.39
C ARG A 253 -23.88 34.20 115.32
N THR A 254 -24.55 33.52 114.39
CA THR A 254 -26.02 33.43 114.36
C THR A 254 -26.56 32.72 115.60
N GLU A 255 -25.98 31.57 115.99
CA GLU A 255 -26.39 30.86 117.21
C GLU A 255 -26.19 31.73 118.46
N GLU A 256 -25.13 32.54 118.52
CA GLU A 256 -24.90 33.50 119.60
C GLU A 256 -25.93 34.64 119.61
N LEU A 257 -26.28 35.18 118.45
CA LEU A 257 -27.33 36.20 118.32
C LEU A 257 -28.71 35.64 118.69
N GLU A 258 -29.04 34.42 118.27
CA GLU A 258 -30.28 33.73 118.64
C GLU A 258 -30.38 33.56 120.16
N ARG A 259 -29.29 33.13 120.84
CA ARG A 259 -29.26 33.09 122.31
C ARG A 259 -29.49 34.45 122.95
N LYS A 260 -28.89 35.52 122.39
CA LYS A 260 -29.08 36.90 122.88
C LYS A 260 -30.52 37.39 122.68
N VAL A 261 -31.18 37.00 121.59
CA VAL A 261 -32.60 37.29 121.36
C VAL A 261 -33.46 36.54 122.35
N LEU A 262 -33.23 35.24 122.55
CA LEU A 262 -33.95 34.43 123.55
C LEU A 262 -33.80 35.00 124.97
N ASP A 263 -32.58 35.36 125.38
CA ASP A 263 -32.33 36.00 126.69
C ASP A 263 -33.09 37.33 126.84
N ARG A 264 -33.18 38.12 125.76
CA ARG A 264 -33.98 39.35 125.76
C ARG A 264 -35.47 39.06 125.81
N GLU A 265 -35.97 38.09 125.05
CA GLU A 265 -37.38 37.68 125.07
C GLU A 265 -37.78 37.17 126.45
N GLN A 266 -36.91 36.39 127.09
CA GLN A 266 -37.11 35.89 128.46
C GLN A 266 -37.17 37.03 129.45
N LYS A 267 -36.21 37.97 129.41
CA LYS A 267 -36.27 39.20 130.22
C LYS A 267 -37.55 40.01 129.98
N THR A 268 -38.01 40.13 128.73
CA THR A 268 -39.27 40.83 128.45
C THR A 268 -40.50 40.09 128.97
N ASN A 269 -40.47 38.74 128.99
CA ASN A 269 -41.51 37.93 129.59
C ASN A 269 -41.48 38.03 131.11
N ASP A 270 -40.31 38.01 131.74
CA ASP A 270 -40.15 38.25 133.19
C ASP A 270 -40.70 39.63 133.58
N PHE A 271 -40.40 40.68 132.80
CA PHE A 271 -41.02 42.02 132.98
C PHE A 271 -42.55 42.02 132.75
N ARG A 272 -43.06 41.12 131.92
CA ARG A 272 -44.51 40.98 131.66
C ARG A 272 -45.21 40.20 132.77
N GLU A 273 -44.53 39.23 133.38
CA GLU A 273 -44.97 38.52 134.58
C GLU A 273 -44.93 39.42 135.83
N GLU A 274 -43.91 40.29 135.97
CA GLU A 274 -43.87 41.32 137.02
C GLU A 274 -45.02 42.33 136.92
N ARG A 275 -45.50 42.65 135.71
CA ARG A 275 -46.71 43.49 135.53
C ARG A 275 -48.03 42.78 135.85
N ASN A 276 -48.03 41.45 135.90
CA ASN A 276 -49.22 40.65 136.20
C ASN A 276 -49.17 40.04 137.62
N MET A 277 -48.30 40.54 138.50
CA MET A 277 -48.34 40.21 139.92
C MET A 277 -49.57 40.85 140.61
N PRO A 278 -50.44 40.05 141.27
CA PRO A 278 -51.46 40.55 142.17
C PRO A 278 -50.79 41.11 143.43
N GLN A 279 -51.06 42.39 143.71
CA GLN A 279 -50.53 43.12 144.86
C GLN A 279 -51.12 42.59 146.17
N ASN A 280 -50.37 41.76 146.90
CA ASN A 280 -50.47 41.64 148.36
C ASN A 280 -49.32 40.80 148.94
N GLN A 281 -48.80 41.26 150.10
CA GLN A 281 -47.73 40.68 150.95
C GLN A 281 -46.32 41.11 150.51
N LEU A 282 -45.72 42.20 151.01
CA LEU A 282 -45.37 42.60 152.40
C LEU A 282 -44.52 41.59 153.18
N ASP A 283 -43.35 42.10 153.54
CA ASP A 283 -42.48 41.84 154.68
C ASP A 283 -41.68 40.52 154.77
N ASP A 284 -40.36 40.71 154.92
CA ASP A 284 -39.51 40.18 156.00
C ASP A 284 -38.13 39.69 155.50
N THR A 285 -37.11 39.89 156.33
CA THR A 285 -35.70 39.43 156.22
C THR A 285 -34.64 40.37 155.59
N THR A 286 -34.36 41.43 156.34
CA THR A 286 -33.08 41.71 157.00
C THR A 286 -31.99 40.59 157.02
N MET A 287 -30.74 41.02 156.81
CA MET A 287 -29.46 40.47 157.33
C MET A 287 -28.89 39.13 156.79
N LYS A 288 -27.81 39.22 155.99
CA LYS A 288 -26.58 38.39 156.08
C LYS A 288 -25.46 38.97 155.18
N ALA A 289 -24.43 39.55 155.80
CA ALA A 289 -23.06 39.00 155.86
C ALA A 289 -22.33 39.05 154.49
N LYS A 290 -21.32 39.89 154.21
CA LYS A 290 -20.03 40.09 154.92
C LYS A 290 -19.40 38.77 155.41
N SER A 291 -18.73 38.05 154.50
CA SER A 291 -17.57 37.21 154.79
C SER A 291 -16.93 36.64 153.52
N LEU A 292 -15.60 36.48 153.57
CA LEU A 292 -14.68 35.76 152.66
C LEU A 292 -14.16 36.57 151.47
N GLN A 293 -12.98 37.22 151.56
CA GLN A 293 -11.59 36.71 151.63
C GLN A 293 -11.08 36.03 150.35
N LEU A 294 -9.94 36.56 149.90
CA LEU A 294 -8.83 35.96 149.11
C LEU A 294 -9.04 35.78 147.61
#